data_AF-A0A251TJL8-F1
#
_entry.id   AF-A0A251TJL8-F1
#
_cell.length_a   1.000
_cell.length_b   1.000
_cell.length_c   1.000
_cell.angle_alpha   90.00
_cell.angle_beta   90.00
_cell.angle_gamma   90.00
#
_symmetry.space_group_name_H-M   'P 1'
#
loop_
_entity.id
_entity.type
_entity.pdbx_description
1 polymer ?
#
loop_
_entity_poly.entity_id
_entity_poly.type
_entity_poly.pdbx_seq_one_letter_code
_entity_poly.pdbx_strand_id
1 'polypeptide(L)'
;MGPVISPDITVHVVWYGTWKPAQKRIIREFINSFSAPIRRSPSVSDWWKVVQLYTNQTGSNISRTVTMGQEKNDRLLSQGRMLTRLSVQLVIKAAIKAKKNPLPAQSKGGLYFGWEIRKRLCPGLCVYPFAIPDYARRAVKPFKSPNGEVGVDVMISAITHKMAEMATNPLVNAWYASSDPADPVEIADLCIGKYGVRI
;
A
#
# COMPACT_ATOMS: atom_id res chain seq x y z
N MET A 1 -9.47 19.77 -8.82
CA MET A 1 -10.09 18.44 -8.71
C MET A 1 -9.60 17.56 -9.85
N GLY A 2 -9.12 16.35 -9.55
CA GLY A 2 -8.60 15.42 -10.56
C GLY A 2 -9.32 14.07 -10.58
N PRO A 3 -8.89 13.14 -11.44
CA PRO A 3 -9.47 11.81 -11.51
C PRO A 3 -9.30 11.07 -10.18
N VAL A 4 -10.27 10.21 -9.84
CA VAL A 4 -10.18 9.27 -8.70
C VAL A 4 -10.58 7.87 -9.18
N ILE A 5 -10.23 6.82 -8.44
CA ILE A 5 -10.64 5.45 -8.79
C ILE A 5 -12.05 5.16 -8.25
N SER A 6 -13.05 5.36 -9.10
CA SER A 6 -14.46 5.03 -8.81
C SER A 6 -14.88 3.58 -9.10
N PRO A 7 -14.28 2.82 -10.04
CA PRO A 7 -14.59 1.39 -10.22
C PRO A 7 -14.10 0.52 -9.05
N ASP A 8 -14.69 -0.66 -8.88
CA ASP A 8 -14.23 -1.67 -7.91
C ASP A 8 -12.73 -1.98 -8.05
N ILE A 9 -12.03 -1.93 -6.93
CA ILE A 9 -10.57 -2.09 -6.86
C ILE A 9 -10.25 -3.56 -6.64
N THR A 10 -9.41 -4.12 -7.50
CA THR A 10 -8.91 -5.50 -7.37
C THR A 10 -7.40 -5.48 -7.16
N VAL A 11 -6.97 -5.94 -5.99
CA VAL A 11 -5.54 -5.95 -5.64
C VAL A 11 -4.91 -7.26 -6.10
N HIS A 12 -4.04 -7.20 -7.11
CA HIS A 12 -3.20 -8.31 -7.51
C HIS A 12 -1.84 -8.22 -6.81
N VAL A 13 -1.31 -9.37 -6.42
CA VAL A 13 -0.13 -9.40 -5.56
C VAL A 13 0.95 -10.26 -6.18
N VAL A 14 2.17 -9.72 -6.29
CA VAL A 14 3.37 -10.50 -6.62
C VAL A 14 4.20 -10.67 -5.34
N TRP A 15 4.20 -11.89 -4.80
CA TRP A 15 5.07 -12.31 -3.71
C TRP A 15 6.51 -12.44 -4.20
N TYR A 16 7.26 -11.35 -4.13
CA TYR A 16 8.67 -11.32 -4.49
C TYR A 16 9.52 -11.80 -3.30
N GLY A 17 10.32 -12.84 -3.53
CA GLY A 17 11.10 -13.54 -2.52
C GLY A 17 10.35 -14.64 -1.77
N THR A 18 10.91 -15.04 -0.63
CA THR A 18 10.35 -16.13 0.19
C THR A 18 9.42 -15.57 1.26
N TRP A 19 8.14 -15.97 1.18
CA TRP A 19 7.08 -15.52 2.06
C TRP A 19 6.43 -16.69 2.79
N LYS A 20 6.34 -16.59 4.13
CA LYS A 20 5.65 -17.60 4.93
C LYS A 20 4.14 -17.56 4.65
N PRO A 21 3.43 -18.71 4.64
CA PRO A 21 1.98 -18.73 4.48
C PRO A 21 1.23 -17.83 5.49
N ALA A 22 1.71 -17.77 6.74
CA ALA A 22 1.14 -16.91 7.78
C ALA A 22 1.24 -15.42 7.43
N GLN A 23 2.39 -14.96 6.92
CA GLN A 23 2.61 -13.56 6.51
C GLN A 23 1.68 -13.16 5.37
N LYS A 24 1.52 -14.04 4.37
CA LYS A 24 0.59 -13.81 3.26
C LYS A 24 -0.86 -13.74 3.72
N ARG A 25 -1.23 -14.60 4.68
CA ARG A 25 -2.58 -14.62 5.23
C ARG A 25 -2.93 -13.27 5.86
N ILE A 26 -2.02 -12.71 6.66
CA ILE A 26 -2.19 -11.40 7.29
C ILE A 26 -2.44 -10.31 6.22
N ILE A 27 -1.63 -10.27 5.15
CA ILE A 27 -1.79 -9.27 4.08
C ILE A 27 -3.11 -9.45 3.32
N ARG A 28 -3.53 -10.70 3.05
CA ARG A 28 -4.83 -10.96 2.41
C ARG A 28 -6.00 -10.53 3.30
N GLU A 29 -5.95 -10.86 4.59
CA GLU A 29 -6.97 -10.44 5.56
C GLU A 29 -7.02 -8.91 5.67
N PHE A 30 -5.87 -8.24 5.64
CA PHE A 30 -5.78 -6.79 5.62
C PHE A 30 -6.42 -6.18 4.36
N ILE A 31 -6.09 -6.66 3.16
CA ILE A 31 -6.69 -6.16 1.91
C ILE A 31 -8.22 -6.34 1.91
N ASN A 32 -8.71 -7.49 2.38
CA ASN A 32 -10.14 -7.74 2.49
C ASN A 32 -10.82 -6.88 3.59
N SER A 33 -10.06 -6.36 4.56
CA SER A 33 -10.59 -5.54 5.65
C SER A 33 -11.05 -4.14 5.22
N PHE A 34 -10.63 -3.66 4.05
CA PHE A 34 -11.12 -2.41 3.45
C PHE A 34 -12.62 -2.43 3.16
N SER A 35 -13.13 -3.57 2.67
CA SER A 35 -14.55 -3.76 2.35
C SER A 35 -15.31 -4.49 3.46
N ALA A 36 -14.65 -4.78 4.59
CA ALA A 36 -15.26 -5.57 5.64
C ALA A 36 -16.33 -4.76 6.40
N PRO A 37 -17.44 -5.41 6.81
CA PRO A 37 -18.45 -4.76 7.64
C PRO A 37 -17.82 -4.32 8.96
N ILE A 38 -18.14 -3.10 9.38
CA ILE A 38 -17.59 -2.52 10.61
C ILE A 38 -18.16 -3.27 11.80
N ARG A 39 -17.28 -3.94 12.53
CA ARG A 39 -17.62 -4.64 13.79
C ARG A 39 -17.10 -3.91 15.02
N ARG A 40 -15.99 -3.19 14.89
CA ARG A 40 -15.35 -2.41 15.96
C ARG A 40 -14.61 -1.23 15.33
N SER A 41 -14.74 -0.05 15.92
CA SER A 41 -14.03 1.16 15.49
C SER A 41 -12.91 1.51 16.48
N PRO A 42 -11.79 2.08 16.00
CA PRO A 42 -11.47 2.36 14.59
C PRO A 42 -11.13 1.09 13.79
N SER A 43 -11.50 1.06 12.51
CA SER A 43 -11.21 -0.04 11.57
C SER A 43 -10.62 0.46 10.24
N VAL A 44 -10.07 -0.47 9.44
CA VAL A 44 -9.55 -0.16 8.10
C VAL A 44 -10.66 0.35 7.19
N SER A 45 -11.87 -0.21 7.29
CA SER A 45 -13.03 0.28 6.55
C SER A 45 -13.51 1.66 7.03
N ASP A 46 -13.40 1.98 8.33
CA ASP A 46 -13.65 3.35 8.82
C ASP A 46 -12.64 4.35 8.25
N TRP A 47 -11.36 4.00 8.23
CA TRP A 47 -10.33 4.83 7.62
C TRP A 47 -10.55 4.98 6.11
N TRP A 48 -10.93 3.91 5.41
CA TRP A 48 -11.22 3.95 3.97
C TRP A 48 -12.42 4.84 3.64
N LYS A 49 -13.39 5.00 4.54
CA LYS A 49 -14.49 5.97 4.35
C LYS A 49 -14.00 7.41 4.32
N VAL A 50 -12.96 7.74 5.08
CA VAL A 50 -12.34 9.08 5.02
C VAL A 50 -11.71 9.30 3.66
N VAL A 51 -11.02 8.29 3.11
CA VAL A 51 -10.47 8.35 1.75
C VAL A 51 -11.59 8.49 0.71
N GLN A 52 -12.74 7.85 0.90
CA GLN A 52 -13.89 7.98 -0.01
C GLN A 52 -14.52 9.39 -0.06
N LEU A 53 -14.13 10.32 0.81
CA LEU A 53 -14.59 11.71 0.74
C LEU A 53 -14.03 12.47 -0.47
N TYR A 54 -12.94 11.99 -1.09
CA TYR A 54 -12.39 12.57 -2.31
C TYR A 54 -13.22 12.16 -3.54
N THR A 55 -13.48 13.13 -4.42
CA THR A 55 -14.36 12.97 -5.59
C THR A 55 -13.64 13.36 -6.88
N ASN A 56 -14.03 12.77 -8.01
CA ASN A 56 -13.58 13.27 -9.31
C ASN A 56 -14.35 14.53 -9.74
N GLN A 57 -14.00 15.05 -10.94
CA GLN A 57 -14.68 16.19 -11.57
C GLN A 57 -16.17 15.94 -11.88
N THR A 58 -16.64 14.68 -11.88
CA THR A 58 -18.05 14.31 -12.09
C THR A 58 -18.79 14.05 -10.77
N GLY A 59 -18.16 14.34 -9.62
CA GLY A 59 -18.73 14.09 -8.29
C GLY A 59 -18.78 12.62 -7.88
N SER A 60 -18.16 11.71 -8.64
CA SER A 60 -18.07 10.30 -8.26
C SER A 60 -16.97 10.11 -7.21
N ASN A 61 -17.32 9.43 -6.13
CA ASN A 61 -16.41 9.09 -5.05
C ASN A 61 -15.46 7.94 -5.45
N ILE A 62 -14.44 7.76 -4.63
CA ILE A 62 -13.59 6.56 -4.68
C ILE A 62 -14.41 5.31 -4.35
N SER A 63 -14.06 4.17 -4.96
CA SER A 63 -14.76 2.92 -4.71
C SER A 63 -14.63 2.44 -3.27
N ARG A 64 -15.76 2.06 -2.70
CA ARG A 64 -15.83 1.37 -1.40
C ARG A 64 -15.32 -0.07 -1.46
N THR A 65 -15.29 -0.67 -2.65
CA THR A 65 -15.05 -2.09 -2.84
C THR A 65 -13.59 -2.30 -3.21
N VAL A 66 -12.87 -2.90 -2.28
CA VAL A 66 -11.53 -3.45 -2.46
C VAL A 66 -11.59 -4.95 -2.27
N THR A 67 -11.09 -5.70 -3.25
CA THR A 67 -11.04 -7.17 -3.19
C THR A 67 -9.66 -7.69 -3.51
N MET A 68 -9.33 -8.85 -2.94
CA MET A 68 -8.10 -9.56 -3.28
C MET A 68 -8.28 -10.31 -4.62
N GLY A 69 -7.38 -10.05 -5.56
CA GLY A 69 -7.32 -10.71 -6.86
C GLY A 69 -6.35 -11.89 -6.90
N GLN A 70 -5.89 -12.21 -8.11
CA GLN A 70 -4.87 -13.24 -8.34
C GLN A 70 -3.53 -12.91 -7.68
N GLU A 71 -2.85 -13.96 -7.22
CA GLU A 71 -1.53 -13.91 -6.57
C GLU A 71 -0.47 -14.62 -7.41
N LYS A 72 0.72 -14.03 -7.50
CA LYS A 72 1.89 -14.61 -8.16
C LYS A 72 3.05 -14.76 -7.19
N ASN A 73 3.86 -15.79 -7.38
CA ASN A 73 5.07 -15.99 -6.60
C ASN A 73 6.30 -15.87 -7.48
N ASP A 74 7.25 -15.06 -7.03
CA ASP A 74 8.60 -14.98 -7.57
C ASP A 74 9.61 -15.26 -6.45
N ARG A 75 9.78 -16.55 -6.13
CA ARG A 75 10.59 -16.99 -4.99
C ARG A 75 12.09 -16.81 -5.22
N LEU A 76 12.50 -16.80 -6.49
CA LEU A 76 13.91 -16.81 -6.89
C LEU A 76 14.51 -15.41 -7.00
N LEU A 77 13.73 -14.37 -6.72
CA LEU A 77 14.15 -12.97 -6.85
C LEU A 77 14.65 -12.70 -8.28
N SER A 78 13.75 -12.81 -9.26
CA SER A 78 14.11 -12.73 -10.69
C SER A 78 14.87 -11.48 -11.13
N GLN A 79 14.84 -10.41 -10.34
CA GLN A 79 15.58 -9.15 -10.57
C GLN A 79 16.62 -8.87 -9.46
N GLY A 80 17.01 -9.90 -8.72
CA GLY A 80 17.96 -9.79 -7.62
C GLY A 80 17.36 -9.22 -6.33
N ARG A 81 18.24 -8.92 -5.37
CA ARG A 81 17.91 -8.45 -4.02
C ARG A 81 17.75 -6.94 -3.91
N MET A 82 17.63 -6.22 -5.02
CA MET A 82 17.45 -4.78 -4.98
C MET A 82 16.56 -4.38 -6.13
N LEU A 83 15.34 -3.98 -5.79
CA LEU A 83 14.38 -3.53 -6.78
C LEU A 83 14.51 -2.02 -6.99
N THR A 84 14.73 -1.64 -8.24
CA THR A 84 14.50 -0.28 -8.75
C THR A 84 13.08 -0.17 -9.31
N ARG A 85 12.63 1.06 -9.59
CA ARG A 85 11.33 1.28 -10.27
C ARG A 85 11.20 0.47 -11.57
N LEU A 86 12.29 0.42 -12.35
CA LEU A 86 12.33 -0.34 -13.61
C LEU A 86 12.24 -1.85 -13.38
N SER A 87 12.99 -2.39 -12.41
CA SER A 87 12.92 -3.83 -12.14
C SER A 87 11.57 -4.25 -11.58
N VAL A 88 10.88 -3.41 -10.80
CA VAL A 88 9.49 -3.68 -10.37
C VAL A 88 8.57 -3.84 -11.59
N GLN A 89 8.65 -2.94 -12.57
CA GLN A 89 7.88 -3.05 -13.81
C GLN A 89 8.21 -4.34 -14.57
N LEU A 90 9.46 -4.77 -14.59
CA LEU A 90 9.88 -6.04 -15.21
C LEU A 90 9.29 -7.26 -14.48
N VAL A 91 9.32 -7.28 -13.14
CA VAL A 91 8.69 -8.35 -12.33
C VAL A 91 7.20 -8.44 -12.63
N ILE A 92 6.49 -7.30 -12.67
CA ILE A 92 5.05 -7.26 -12.98
C ILE A 92 4.79 -7.76 -14.41
N LYS A 93 5.56 -7.27 -15.38
CA LYS A 93 5.46 -7.70 -16.78
C LYS A 93 5.68 -9.22 -16.92
N ALA A 94 6.64 -9.78 -16.18
CA ALA A 94 6.89 -11.21 -16.15
C ALA A 94 5.72 -11.99 -15.48
N ALA A 95 5.13 -11.44 -14.42
CA ALA A 95 3.97 -12.03 -13.75
C ALA A 95 2.72 -12.08 -14.64
N ILE A 96 2.48 -11.04 -15.45
CA ILE A 96 1.38 -10.97 -16.42
C ILE A 96 1.64 -11.92 -17.60
N LYS A 97 2.88 -12.00 -18.10
CA LYS A 97 3.25 -12.87 -19.23
C LYS A 97 3.56 -14.32 -18.84
N ALA A 98 3.33 -14.70 -17.59
CA ALA A 98 3.73 -16.01 -17.10
C ALA A 98 2.89 -17.14 -17.73
N LYS A 99 3.53 -18.24 -18.13
CA LYS A 99 2.86 -19.38 -18.78
C LYS A 99 1.82 -20.08 -17.88
N LYS A 100 2.07 -20.17 -16.58
CA LYS A 100 1.19 -20.85 -15.60
C LYS A 100 0.63 -19.82 -14.63
N ASN A 101 -0.70 -19.70 -14.51
CA ASN A 101 -1.38 -18.73 -13.64
C ASN A 101 -0.85 -17.29 -13.84
N PRO A 102 -1.00 -16.70 -15.04
CA PRO A 102 -0.65 -15.29 -15.25
C PRO A 102 -1.54 -14.38 -14.42
N LEU A 103 -1.00 -13.23 -14.02
CA LEU A 103 -1.87 -12.17 -13.51
C LEU A 103 -2.66 -11.57 -14.68
N PRO A 104 -3.96 -11.26 -14.50
CA PRO A 104 -4.74 -10.66 -15.57
C PRO A 104 -4.16 -9.30 -15.91
N ALA A 105 -4.03 -8.96 -17.19
CA ALA A 105 -3.67 -7.61 -17.62
C ALA A 105 -4.92 -6.72 -17.48
N GLN A 106 -5.10 -6.10 -16.31
CA GLN A 106 -6.23 -5.21 -16.06
C GLN A 106 -5.82 -3.77 -16.35
N SER A 107 -6.58 -3.09 -17.21
CA SER A 107 -6.40 -1.67 -17.53
C SER A 107 -7.13 -0.74 -16.55
N LYS A 108 -7.95 -1.29 -15.64
CA LYS A 108 -8.76 -0.54 -14.66
C LYS A 108 -8.74 -1.27 -13.32
N GLY A 109 -8.31 -0.60 -12.25
CA GLY A 109 -8.44 -1.09 -10.87
C GLY A 109 -7.49 -2.21 -10.43
N GLY A 110 -6.61 -2.70 -11.32
CA GLY A 110 -5.61 -3.73 -11.03
C GLY A 110 -4.33 -3.15 -10.44
N LEU A 111 -4.13 -3.33 -9.13
CA LEU A 111 -2.88 -2.98 -8.44
C LEU A 111 -1.90 -4.14 -8.52
N TYR A 112 -0.61 -3.86 -8.71
CA TYR A 112 0.45 -4.86 -8.60
C TYR A 112 1.52 -4.39 -7.63
N PHE A 113 1.69 -5.13 -6.54
CA PHE A 113 2.74 -4.88 -5.58
C PHE A 113 3.87 -5.92 -5.75
N GLY A 114 5.12 -5.45 -5.70
CA GLY A 114 6.33 -6.28 -5.62
C GLY A 114 7.20 -5.76 -4.49
N TRP A 115 7.66 -6.64 -3.60
CA TRP A 115 8.26 -6.24 -2.32
C TRP A 115 9.48 -7.06 -1.93
N GLU A 116 10.36 -6.45 -1.14
CA GLU A 116 11.45 -7.13 -0.47
C GLU A 116 11.45 -6.76 1.02
N ILE A 117 11.51 -7.77 1.91
CA ILE A 117 11.77 -7.55 3.33
C ILE A 117 13.30 -7.51 3.51
N ARG A 118 13.91 -6.33 3.38
CA ARG A 118 15.32 -6.15 3.78
C ARG A 118 15.43 -5.90 5.28
N LYS A 119 16.28 -6.67 5.97
CA LYS A 119 16.64 -6.43 7.38
C LYS A 119 17.67 -5.30 7.60
N ARG A 120 18.22 -4.67 6.55
CA ARG A 120 19.42 -3.81 6.65
C ARG A 120 19.38 -2.46 5.95
N LEU A 121 18.28 -2.07 5.30
CA LEU A 121 18.20 -0.74 4.69
C LEU A 121 17.38 0.18 5.60
N CYS A 122 18.06 1.18 6.17
CA CYS A 122 17.50 2.28 6.97
C CYS A 122 16.35 1.89 7.91
N PRO A 123 16.58 1.07 8.96
CA PRO A 123 15.51 0.64 9.86
C PRO A 123 14.73 1.83 10.43
N GLY A 124 15.41 2.92 10.80
CA GLY A 124 14.75 4.12 11.33
C GLY A 124 13.85 4.90 10.35
N LEU A 125 13.99 4.71 9.03
CA LEU A 125 13.19 5.42 8.03
C LEU A 125 12.21 4.49 7.30
N CYS A 126 12.69 3.32 6.89
CA CYS A 126 11.91 2.36 6.10
C CYS A 126 11.01 1.45 6.97
N VAL A 127 11.22 1.43 8.28
CA VAL A 127 10.48 0.58 9.23
C VAL A 127 9.81 1.44 10.32
N TYR A 128 9.75 2.78 10.15
CA TYR A 128 8.96 3.64 11.01
C TYR A 128 7.46 3.26 10.91
N PRO A 129 6.68 3.20 12.01
CA PRO A 129 7.02 3.56 13.40
C PRO A 129 7.60 2.41 14.26
N PHE A 130 7.90 1.25 13.68
CA PHE A 130 8.43 0.08 14.40
C PHE A 130 9.95 0.13 14.63
N ALA A 131 10.66 0.98 13.90
CA ALA A 131 12.02 1.38 14.21
C ALA A 131 12.16 2.90 14.05
N ILE A 132 12.76 3.53 15.06
CA ILE A 132 12.85 4.99 15.18
C ILE A 132 14.26 5.43 14.78
N PRO A 133 14.40 6.48 13.96
CA PRO A 133 15.71 6.96 13.54
C PRO A 133 16.47 7.56 14.73
N ASP A 134 17.81 7.48 14.70
CA ASP A 134 18.69 7.86 15.82
C ASP A 134 18.36 9.22 16.44
N TYR A 135 18.09 10.22 15.60
CA TYR A 135 17.75 11.58 16.03
C TYR A 135 16.45 11.66 16.85
N ALA A 136 15.51 10.72 16.64
CA ALA A 136 14.21 10.69 17.32
C ALA A 136 14.13 9.65 18.45
N ARG A 137 15.15 8.78 18.64
CA ARG A 137 15.13 7.70 19.65
C ARG A 137 14.96 8.18 21.09
N ARG A 138 15.36 9.42 21.40
CA ARG A 138 15.19 10.02 22.72
C ARG A 138 13.77 10.57 22.96
N ALA A 139 13.04 10.90 21.90
CA ALA A 139 11.73 11.53 21.97
C ALA A 139 10.58 10.53 21.80
N VAL A 140 10.77 9.45 21.02
CA VAL A 140 9.70 8.52 20.64
C VAL A 140 10.18 7.07 20.79
N LYS A 141 9.31 6.21 21.32
CA LYS A 141 9.55 4.76 21.41
C LYS A 141 8.99 4.03 20.19
N PRO A 142 9.67 2.97 19.70
CA PRO A 142 9.16 2.17 18.60
C PRO A 142 7.85 1.48 18.97
N PHE A 143 6.96 1.39 18.00
CA PHE A 143 5.69 0.69 18.16
C PHE A 143 5.92 -0.81 18.24
N LYS A 144 5.09 -1.52 19.00
CA LYS A 144 5.12 -2.98 19.05
C LYS A 144 4.28 -3.53 17.90
N SER A 145 4.83 -4.50 17.18
CA SER A 145 4.10 -5.24 16.16
C SER A 145 2.90 -5.97 16.79
N PRO A 146 1.66 -5.76 16.29
CA PRO A 146 0.47 -6.43 16.81
C PRO A 146 0.45 -7.95 16.58
N ASN A 147 1.18 -8.45 15.58
CA ASN A 147 1.20 -9.86 15.19
C ASN A 147 2.61 -10.51 15.31
N GLY A 148 3.60 -9.77 15.82
CA GLY A 148 4.99 -10.20 15.95
C GLY A 148 5.80 -10.17 14.64
N GLU A 149 5.21 -9.78 13.51
CA GLU A 149 5.83 -9.74 12.19
C GLU A 149 6.03 -8.29 11.73
N VAL A 150 7.01 -7.59 12.32
CA VAL A 150 7.34 -6.19 12.02
C VAL A 150 7.45 -5.90 10.51
N GLY A 151 8.07 -6.80 9.74
CA GLY A 151 8.21 -6.62 8.30
C GLY A 151 6.87 -6.65 7.54
N VAL A 152 5.88 -7.40 8.04
CA VAL A 152 4.52 -7.42 7.48
C VAL A 152 3.75 -6.17 7.87
N ASP A 153 3.90 -5.69 9.09
CA ASP A 153 3.18 -4.49 9.55
C ASP A 153 3.67 -3.22 8.83
N VAL A 154 4.98 -3.12 8.58
CA VAL A 154 5.53 -2.07 7.71
C VAL A 154 4.97 -2.17 6.30
N MET A 155 4.86 -3.39 5.77
CA MET A 155 4.27 -3.61 4.44
C MET A 155 2.81 -3.16 4.41
N ILE A 156 2.03 -3.46 5.45
CA ILE A 156 0.65 -3.01 5.58
C ILE A 156 0.57 -1.48 5.57
N SER A 157 1.44 -0.79 6.31
CA SER A 157 1.49 0.68 6.29
C SER A 157 1.79 1.21 4.88
N ALA A 158 2.75 0.59 4.17
CA ALA A 158 3.08 0.96 2.80
C ALA A 158 1.92 0.70 1.82
N ILE A 159 1.24 -0.44 1.92
CA ILE A 159 0.06 -0.77 1.11
C ILE A 159 -1.05 0.26 1.36
N THR A 160 -1.33 0.58 2.62
CA THR A 160 -2.35 1.54 3.02
C THR A 160 -2.09 2.90 2.39
N HIS A 161 -0.86 3.38 2.51
CA HIS A 161 -0.44 4.65 1.95
C HIS A 161 -0.53 4.65 0.42
N LYS A 162 0.03 3.64 -0.27
CA LYS A 162 -0.07 3.53 -1.74
C LYS A 162 -1.49 3.37 -2.25
N MET A 163 -2.38 2.76 -1.46
CA MET A 163 -3.80 2.68 -1.78
C MET A 163 -4.48 4.04 -1.67
N ALA A 164 -4.16 4.85 -0.66
CA ALA A 164 -4.65 6.22 -0.58
C ALA A 164 -4.17 7.02 -1.79
N GLU A 165 -2.84 7.08 -2.04
CA GLU A 165 -2.24 7.82 -3.15
C GLU A 165 -2.89 7.47 -4.50
N MET A 166 -2.99 6.18 -4.80
CA MET A 166 -3.53 5.72 -6.08
C MET A 166 -5.03 6.04 -6.20
N ALA A 167 -5.79 5.92 -5.10
CA ALA A 167 -7.22 6.17 -5.15
C ALA A 167 -7.55 7.65 -5.28
N THR A 168 -6.82 8.52 -4.58
CA THR A 168 -6.97 9.98 -4.64
C THR A 168 -6.37 10.57 -5.90
N ASN A 169 -5.22 10.06 -6.37
CA ASN A 169 -4.45 10.63 -7.47
C ASN A 169 -3.88 9.58 -8.44
N PRO A 170 -4.72 8.81 -9.15
CA PRO A 170 -4.29 7.72 -10.03
C PRO A 170 -3.41 8.17 -11.21
N LEU A 171 -3.51 9.43 -11.64
CA LEU A 171 -2.72 9.97 -12.75
C LEU A 171 -1.56 10.87 -12.30
N VAL A 172 -1.32 10.98 -10.98
CA VAL A 172 -0.25 11.80 -10.41
C VAL A 172 -0.33 13.26 -10.90
N ASN A 173 -1.54 13.80 -11.01
CA ASN A 173 -1.80 15.10 -11.63
C ASN A 173 -2.76 16.00 -10.84
N ALA A 174 -3.22 15.59 -9.66
CA ALA A 174 -4.12 16.36 -8.81
C ALA A 174 -3.98 16.01 -7.33
N TRP A 175 -4.70 16.70 -6.45
CA TRP A 175 -4.72 16.41 -5.01
C TRP A 175 -3.36 16.54 -4.31
N TYR A 176 -2.66 17.62 -4.62
CA TYR A 176 -1.49 18.05 -3.86
C TYR A 176 -1.89 19.02 -2.76
N ALA A 177 -1.31 18.83 -1.57
CA ALA A 177 -1.47 19.69 -0.42
C ALA A 177 -0.56 20.92 -0.45
N SER A 178 0.53 20.83 -1.21
CA SER A 178 1.43 21.95 -1.47
C SER A 178 1.06 22.65 -2.78
N SER A 179 1.05 23.98 -2.76
CA SER A 179 0.94 24.82 -3.96
C SER A 179 2.29 25.04 -4.64
N ASP A 180 3.39 24.61 -4.04
CA ASP A 180 4.74 24.72 -4.60
C ASP A 180 5.00 23.58 -5.60
N PRO A 181 5.21 23.88 -6.90
CA PRO A 181 5.53 22.87 -7.90
C PRO A 181 6.88 22.16 -7.66
N ALA A 182 7.78 22.77 -6.87
CA ALA A 182 9.09 22.19 -6.53
C ALA A 182 9.03 21.22 -5.35
N ASP A 183 7.96 21.25 -4.54
CA ASP A 183 7.71 20.30 -3.45
C ASP A 183 6.22 19.92 -3.39
N PRO A 184 5.73 19.17 -4.40
CA PRO A 184 4.33 18.76 -4.48
C PRO A 184 4.06 17.65 -3.45
N VAL A 185 3.70 18.05 -2.23
CA VAL A 185 3.25 17.10 -1.18
C VAL A 185 1.89 16.53 -1.58
N GLU A 186 1.79 15.22 -1.77
CA GLU A 186 0.49 14.59 -2.07
C GLU A 186 -0.41 14.56 -0.83
N ILE A 187 -1.73 14.57 -1.03
CA ILE A 187 -2.69 14.51 0.08
C ILE A 187 -2.52 13.24 0.93
N ALA A 188 -2.10 12.13 0.34
CA ALA A 188 -1.84 10.86 1.02
C ALA A 188 -0.49 10.82 1.77
N ASP A 189 0.40 11.79 1.54
CA ASP A 189 1.61 12.03 2.34
C ASP A 189 1.33 12.91 3.57
N LEU A 190 0.18 13.60 3.59
CA LEU A 190 -0.23 14.33 4.77
C LEU A 190 -0.51 13.35 5.92
N CYS A 191 -0.11 13.76 7.12
CA CYS A 191 -0.32 12.99 8.35
C CYS A 191 0.42 11.63 8.39
N ILE A 192 1.45 11.41 7.56
CA ILE A 192 2.40 10.30 7.77
C ILE A 192 2.93 10.40 9.22
N GLY A 193 2.82 9.29 9.95
CA GLY A 193 3.22 9.22 11.36
C GLY A 193 2.20 9.74 12.38
N LYS A 194 1.05 10.29 11.95
CA LYS A 194 -0.06 10.68 12.83
C LYS A 194 -1.16 9.62 12.76
N TYR A 195 -1.05 8.62 13.62
CA TYR A 195 -2.00 7.51 13.69
C TYR A 195 -2.97 7.72 14.85
N GLY A 196 -4.26 7.89 14.54
CA GLY A 196 -5.35 7.85 15.51
C GLY A 196 -5.27 8.87 16.65
N VAL A 197 -6.00 9.96 16.54
CA VAL A 197 -6.59 10.64 17.70
C VAL A 197 -8.07 10.31 17.69
N ARG A 198 -8.59 9.75 18.79
CA ARG A 198 -10.02 9.87 19.08
C ARG A 198 -10.31 11.37 19.04
N ILE A 199 -11.17 11.79 18.10
CA ILE A 199 -11.87 13.07 18.21
C ILE A 199 -13.08 12.81 19.13
#